data_AF-C5KF98-F1
#
_entry.id   AF-C5KF98-F1
#
_cell.length_a   1.000
_cell.length_b   1.000
_cell.length_c   1.000
_cell.angle_alpha   90.00
_cell.angle_beta   90.00
_cell.angle_gamma   90.00
#
_symmetry.space_group_name_H-M   'P 1'
#
loop_
_entity.id
_entity.type
_entity.pdbx_description
1 polymer ?
#
loop_
_entity_poly.entity_id
_entity_poly.type
_entity_poly.pdbx_seq_one_letter_code
_entity_poly.pdbx_strand_id
1 'polypeptide(L)'
;MSISSHDECICFVGVSMINLAVWEKFLKSFASFIVDMIDRVFAGIMAAVIKAITDSEVEQEYDVVRALNFIAWSLDFQRQSHEYHVAAMKHDRAVAVAEATQAGTPLPPPVELTEMVIDITSVEPALNVEATELVARQLRVHSKEAKSLKKGGARNVVVLRALLEQIRMIRTCLRSPDKETAHVAEMLLSNVLYEDVQTQLVWLCKTGFKSTVADPRVLTLSVQCLSELLKAMEKVVQRTGNKYKFAAGKRRRRRKGGKKGKRGKSKKSAGVAAVEEEEEQQHMEGEGRVSDSEVDTGDDDDKEEEDNAGVEDYDNIRAADTSAEA
;
A
#
# COMPACT_ATOMS: atom_id res chain seq x y z
N MET A 1 -7.69 -63.05 27.35
CA MET A 1 -6.91 -61.89 27.84
C MET A 1 -7.61 -60.65 27.31
N SER A 2 -7.94 -59.68 28.16
CA SER A 2 -8.51 -58.40 27.73
C SER A 2 -7.45 -57.32 27.94
N ILE A 3 -7.07 -56.62 26.88
CA ILE A 3 -6.15 -55.49 26.96
C ILE A 3 -6.97 -54.26 27.36
N SER A 4 -6.45 -53.46 28.28
CA SER A 4 -7.08 -52.22 28.76
C SER A 4 -7.03 -51.16 27.66
N SER A 5 -8.21 -50.70 27.20
CA SER A 5 -8.32 -49.60 26.23
C SER A 5 -8.19 -48.21 26.86
N HIS A 6 -7.82 -48.10 28.15
CA HIS A 6 -7.67 -46.82 28.84
C HIS A 6 -6.28 -46.19 28.70
N ASP A 7 -5.23 -47.00 28.51
CA ASP A 7 -3.85 -46.52 28.58
C ASP A 7 -3.40 -45.77 27.30
N GLU A 8 -3.99 -46.08 26.14
CA GLU A 8 -3.66 -45.42 24.87
C GLU A 8 -4.15 -43.96 24.79
N CYS A 9 -5.27 -43.63 25.45
CA CYS A 9 -5.83 -42.27 25.45
C CYS A 9 -4.93 -41.24 26.16
N ILE A 10 -4.21 -41.64 27.22
CA ILE A 10 -3.42 -40.73 28.05
C ILE A 10 -2.21 -40.18 27.25
N CYS A 11 -1.57 -41.04 26.46
CA CYS A 11 -0.42 -40.68 25.63
C CYS A 11 -0.79 -39.63 24.56
N PHE A 12 -1.96 -39.75 23.93
CA PHE A 12 -2.38 -38.83 22.85
C PHE A 12 -2.65 -37.40 23.37
N VAL A 13 -3.27 -37.27 24.55
CA VAL A 13 -3.49 -35.97 25.20
C VAL A 13 -2.16 -35.34 25.63
N GLY A 14 -1.25 -36.12 26.22
CA GLY A 14 0.06 -35.63 26.67
C GLY A 14 0.90 -35.03 25.54
N VAL A 15 1.01 -35.73 24.40
CA VAL A 15 1.75 -35.24 23.23
C VAL A 15 1.08 -33.98 22.62
N SER A 16 -0.26 -33.90 22.63
CA SER A 16 -0.99 -32.71 22.18
C SER A 16 -0.68 -31.49 23.06
N MET A 17 -0.75 -31.63 24.38
CA MET A 17 -0.51 -30.52 25.31
C MET A 17 0.96 -30.06 25.35
N ILE A 18 1.92 -30.97 25.20
CA ILE A 18 3.35 -30.61 25.08
C ILE A 18 3.59 -29.79 23.80
N ASN A 19 3.01 -30.20 22.67
CA ASN A 19 3.08 -29.41 21.44
C ASN A 19 2.47 -28.02 21.62
N LEU A 20 1.27 -27.92 22.21
CA LEU A 20 0.62 -26.62 22.47
C LEU A 20 1.48 -25.69 23.33
N ALA A 21 2.09 -26.18 24.41
CA ALA A 21 2.96 -25.37 25.27
C ALA A 21 4.28 -24.94 24.61
N VAL A 22 4.80 -25.73 23.66
CA VAL A 22 5.95 -25.36 22.82
C VAL A 22 5.55 -24.31 21.78
N TRP A 23 4.41 -24.50 21.10
CA TRP A 23 3.86 -23.53 20.15
C TRP A 23 3.54 -22.19 20.82
N GLU A 24 2.97 -22.18 22.02
CA GLU A 24 2.69 -20.95 22.77
C GLU A 24 3.98 -20.15 23.07
N LYS A 25 5.03 -20.84 23.55
CA LYS A 25 6.34 -20.23 23.80
C LYS A 25 7.00 -19.72 22.52
N PHE A 26 6.93 -20.49 21.44
CA PHE A 26 7.43 -20.07 20.13
C PHE A 26 6.69 -18.84 19.61
N LEU A 27 5.36 -18.82 19.65
CA LEU A 27 4.54 -17.70 19.18
C LEU A 27 4.75 -16.44 20.02
N LYS A 28 4.91 -16.54 21.34
CA LYS A 28 5.26 -15.40 22.21
C LYS A 28 6.66 -14.85 21.89
N SER A 29 7.65 -15.73 21.72
CA SER A 29 9.02 -15.35 21.32
C SER A 29 9.05 -14.68 19.94
N PHE A 30 8.35 -15.26 18.96
CA PHE A 30 8.22 -14.72 17.62
C PHE A 30 7.49 -13.37 17.59
N ALA A 31 6.39 -13.22 18.33
CA ALA A 31 5.68 -11.94 18.45
C ALA A 31 6.58 -10.85 19.04
N SER A 32 7.34 -11.15 20.11
CA SER A 32 8.30 -10.21 20.69
C SER A 32 9.41 -9.84 19.70
N PHE A 33 9.94 -10.80 18.96
CA PHE A 33 10.93 -10.55 17.89
C PHE A 33 10.37 -9.65 16.79
N ILE A 34 9.11 -9.85 16.37
CA ILE A 34 8.46 -9.01 15.35
C ILE A 34 8.24 -7.58 15.85
N VAL A 35 7.83 -7.39 17.11
CA VAL A 35 7.73 -6.06 17.73
C VAL A 35 9.11 -5.39 17.78
N ASP A 36 10.13 -6.06 18.33
CA ASP A 36 11.50 -5.54 18.37
C ASP A 36 12.08 -5.23 16.99
N MET A 37 11.75 -6.03 15.97
CA MET A 37 12.16 -5.77 14.59
C MET A 37 11.48 -4.51 14.03
N ILE A 38 10.19 -4.29 14.32
CA ILE A 38 9.48 -3.10 13.82
C ILE A 38 9.96 -1.86 14.57
N ASP A 39 9.96 -1.87 15.89
CA ASP A 39 10.24 -0.69 16.71
C ASP A 39 11.72 -0.24 16.61
N ARG A 40 12.65 -1.15 16.31
CA ARG A 40 14.10 -0.85 16.29
C ARG A 40 14.76 -0.87 14.90
N VAL A 41 14.22 -1.60 13.92
CA VAL A 41 14.94 -1.93 12.66
C VAL A 41 14.15 -1.55 11.41
N PHE A 42 12.84 -1.75 11.41
CA PHE A 42 11.95 -1.48 10.26
C PHE A 42 12.13 -0.05 9.72
N ALA A 43 12.14 0.95 10.61
CA ALA A 43 12.19 2.34 10.19
C ALA A 43 13.45 2.67 9.36
N GLY A 44 14.63 2.25 9.85
CA GLY A 44 15.90 2.46 9.14
C GLY A 44 15.99 1.70 7.82
N ILE A 45 15.55 0.43 7.79
CA ILE A 45 15.54 -0.39 6.56
C ILE A 45 14.57 0.20 5.54
N MET A 46 13.34 0.55 5.92
CA MET A 46 12.32 0.98 4.97
C MET A 46 12.56 2.38 4.42
N ALA A 47 13.11 3.30 5.23
CA ALA A 47 13.57 4.59 4.72
C ALA A 47 14.67 4.41 3.65
N ALA A 48 15.62 3.50 3.87
CA ALA A 48 16.67 3.19 2.89
C ALA A 48 16.13 2.50 1.63
N VAL A 49 15.22 1.52 1.77
CA VAL A 49 14.62 0.77 0.65
C VAL A 49 13.73 1.66 -0.22
N ILE A 50 12.84 2.46 0.38
CA ILE A 50 11.96 3.36 -0.38
C ILE A 50 12.78 4.44 -1.09
N LYS A 51 13.84 4.96 -0.44
CA LYS A 51 14.77 5.88 -1.10
C LYS A 51 15.49 5.23 -2.27
N ALA A 52 16.06 4.03 -2.10
CA ALA A 52 16.76 3.32 -3.18
C ALA A 52 15.84 3.03 -4.38
N ILE A 53 14.59 2.64 -4.13
CA ILE A 53 13.56 2.46 -5.18
C ILE A 53 13.22 3.81 -5.86
N THR A 54 13.16 4.90 -5.10
CA THR A 54 12.76 6.23 -5.59
C THR A 54 13.85 6.95 -6.38
N ASP A 55 15.12 6.77 -5.98
CA ASP A 55 16.30 7.40 -6.58
C ASP A 55 16.86 6.60 -7.77
N SER A 56 16.54 5.31 -7.92
CA SER A 56 17.00 4.49 -9.04
C SER A 56 16.33 4.88 -10.37
N GLU A 57 17.12 5.06 -11.43
CA GLU A 57 16.59 5.20 -12.80
C GLU A 57 16.08 3.86 -13.37
N VAL A 58 16.39 2.73 -12.71
CA VAL A 58 15.87 1.40 -13.01
C VAL A 58 15.18 0.85 -11.76
N GLU A 59 13.86 1.04 -11.67
CA GLU A 59 13.04 0.42 -10.63
C GLU A 59 13.07 -1.12 -10.82
N GLN A 60 13.81 -1.85 -9.98
CA GLN A 60 13.76 -3.31 -10.00
C GLN A 60 12.41 -3.79 -9.47
N GLU A 61 11.56 -4.27 -10.38
CA GLU A 61 10.16 -4.65 -10.11
C GLU A 61 10.00 -5.54 -8.87
N TYR A 62 10.93 -6.48 -8.68
CA TYR A 62 10.89 -7.43 -7.57
C TYR A 62 11.08 -6.76 -6.19
N ASP A 63 11.94 -5.74 -6.10
CA ASP A 63 12.15 -4.98 -4.87
C ASP A 63 10.98 -4.04 -4.58
N VAL A 64 10.35 -3.48 -5.61
CA VAL A 64 9.09 -2.73 -5.49
C VAL A 64 7.99 -3.61 -4.90
N VAL A 65 7.79 -4.82 -5.45
CA VAL A 65 6.79 -5.78 -4.96
C VAL A 65 7.09 -6.24 -3.52
N ARG A 66 8.36 -6.41 -3.15
CA ARG A 66 8.78 -6.71 -1.77
C ARG A 66 8.46 -5.56 -0.81
N ALA A 67 8.90 -4.34 -1.14
CA ALA A 67 8.68 -3.15 -0.33
C ALA A 67 7.18 -2.89 -0.08
N LEU A 68 6.35 -2.99 -1.12
CA LEU A 68 4.89 -2.84 -1.00
C LEU A 68 4.25 -3.90 -0.10
N ASN A 69 4.66 -5.17 -0.19
CA ASN A 69 4.15 -6.21 0.72
C ASN A 69 4.60 -5.97 2.18
N PHE A 70 5.80 -5.44 2.40
CA PHE A 70 6.31 -5.16 3.73
C PHE A 70 5.64 -3.93 4.36
N ILE A 71 5.37 -2.88 3.57
CA ILE A 71 4.49 -1.74 3.95
C ILE A 71 3.11 -2.24 4.37
N ALA A 72 2.48 -3.08 3.55
CA ALA A 72 1.16 -3.62 3.87
C ALA A 72 1.16 -4.42 5.18
N TRP A 73 2.15 -5.31 5.34
CA TRP A 73 2.23 -6.21 6.48
C TRP A 73 2.59 -5.49 7.80
N SER A 74 3.51 -4.53 7.80
CA SER A 74 3.86 -3.82 9.04
C SER A 74 2.75 -2.90 9.52
N LEU A 75 2.03 -2.24 8.60
CA LEU A 75 0.86 -1.42 8.91
C LEU A 75 -0.30 -2.27 9.44
N ASP A 76 -0.60 -3.41 8.81
CA ASP A 76 -1.62 -4.34 9.30
C ASP A 76 -1.25 -4.92 10.67
N PHE A 77 0.02 -5.33 10.86
CA PHE A 77 0.52 -5.84 12.14
C PHE A 77 0.40 -4.80 13.26
N GLN A 78 0.92 -3.57 13.08
CA GLN A 78 0.85 -2.54 14.12
C GLN A 78 -0.59 -2.09 14.39
N ARG A 79 -1.45 -2.06 13.35
CA ARG A 79 -2.89 -1.78 13.50
C ARG A 79 -3.59 -2.88 14.32
N GLN A 80 -3.33 -4.16 14.03
CA GLN A 80 -3.91 -5.28 14.78
C GLN A 80 -3.35 -5.37 16.20
N SER A 81 -2.04 -5.11 16.40
CA SER A 81 -1.42 -5.01 17.71
C SER A 81 -2.10 -3.94 18.57
N HIS A 82 -2.26 -2.73 18.04
CA HIS A 82 -2.98 -1.66 18.73
C HIS A 82 -4.45 -2.02 19.01
N GLU A 83 -5.20 -2.55 18.03
CA GLU A 83 -6.59 -2.97 18.22
C GLU A 83 -6.73 -4.07 19.30
N TYR A 84 -5.76 -4.99 19.40
CA TYR A 84 -5.70 -6.03 20.44
C TYR A 84 -5.42 -5.44 21.83
N HIS A 85 -4.40 -4.58 21.98
CA HIS A 85 -4.10 -3.93 23.27
C HIS A 85 -5.28 -3.08 23.76
N VAL A 86 -5.91 -2.34 22.86
CA VAL A 86 -7.12 -1.54 23.13
C VAL A 86 -8.31 -2.43 23.54
N ALA A 87 -8.42 -3.66 23.00
CA ALA A 87 -9.46 -4.61 23.41
C ALA A 87 -9.17 -5.23 24.80
N ALA A 88 -7.92 -5.62 25.07
CA ALA A 88 -7.49 -6.17 26.35
C ALA A 88 -7.71 -5.15 27.50
N MET A 89 -7.22 -3.92 27.36
CA MET A 89 -7.44 -2.85 28.36
C MET A 89 -8.92 -2.58 28.65
N LYS A 90 -9.81 -2.73 27.65
CA LYS A 90 -11.27 -2.59 27.83
C LYS A 90 -11.88 -3.79 28.56
N HIS A 91 -11.42 -5.00 28.26
CA HIS A 91 -11.83 -6.21 28.96
C HIS A 91 -11.43 -6.15 30.43
N ASP A 92 -10.16 -5.84 30.73
CA ASP A 92 -9.63 -5.87 32.10
C ASP A 92 -10.25 -4.77 32.96
N ARG A 93 -10.53 -3.60 32.37
CA ARG A 93 -11.36 -2.56 33.00
C ARG A 93 -12.79 -3.05 33.28
N ALA A 94 -13.42 -3.80 32.37
CA ALA A 94 -14.77 -4.32 32.57
C ALA A 94 -14.81 -5.36 33.71
N VAL A 95 -13.79 -6.21 33.83
CA VAL A 95 -13.59 -7.12 34.97
C VAL A 95 -13.45 -6.32 36.27
N ALA A 96 -12.53 -5.35 36.33
CA ALA A 96 -12.31 -4.53 37.52
C ALA A 96 -13.55 -3.71 37.95
N VAL A 97 -14.37 -3.25 36.99
CA VAL A 97 -15.67 -2.61 37.27
C VAL A 97 -16.67 -3.61 37.86
N ALA A 98 -16.75 -4.83 37.32
CA ALA A 98 -17.63 -5.87 37.84
C ALA A 98 -17.22 -6.31 39.26
N GLU A 99 -15.93 -6.53 39.50
CA GLU A 99 -15.38 -6.85 40.82
C GLU A 99 -15.63 -5.73 41.84
N ALA A 100 -15.37 -4.47 41.48
CA ALA A 100 -15.65 -3.33 42.37
C ALA A 100 -17.14 -3.21 42.71
N THR A 101 -18.01 -3.45 41.73
CA THR A 101 -19.47 -3.45 41.92
C THR A 101 -19.93 -4.57 42.85
N GLN A 102 -19.34 -5.77 42.75
CA GLN A 102 -19.64 -6.90 43.63
C GLN A 102 -19.08 -6.70 45.06
N ALA A 103 -17.89 -6.11 45.18
CA ALA A 103 -17.23 -5.84 46.47
C ALA A 103 -17.77 -4.59 47.19
N GLY A 104 -18.60 -3.76 46.53
CA GLY A 104 -19.06 -2.49 47.07
C GLY A 104 -17.95 -1.44 47.22
N THR A 105 -16.84 -1.60 46.50
CA THR A 105 -15.67 -0.72 46.56
C THR A 105 -15.76 0.41 45.51
N PRO A 106 -14.95 1.48 45.64
CA PRO A 106 -14.92 2.54 44.64
C PRO A 106 -14.60 1.99 43.24
N LEU A 107 -15.36 2.42 42.23
CA LEU A 107 -15.10 2.04 40.85
C LEU A 107 -13.68 2.43 40.42
N PRO A 108 -13.00 1.60 39.61
CA PRO A 108 -11.68 1.95 39.08
C PRO A 108 -11.76 3.26 38.28
N PRO A 109 -10.68 4.07 38.29
CA PRO A 109 -10.65 5.34 37.57
C PRO A 109 -10.92 5.11 36.08
N PRO A 110 -11.50 6.09 35.38
CA PRO A 110 -11.69 5.96 33.95
C PRO A 110 -10.33 5.90 33.25
N VAL A 111 -9.97 4.73 32.70
CA VAL A 111 -8.85 4.58 31.76
C VAL A 111 -8.93 5.72 30.75
N GLU A 112 -7.95 6.61 30.80
CA GLU A 112 -7.88 7.75 29.92
C GLU A 112 -7.47 7.26 28.53
N LEU A 113 -8.17 7.73 27.49
CA LEU A 113 -7.87 7.33 26.12
C LEU A 113 -6.47 7.78 25.65
N THR A 114 -5.81 8.65 26.41
CA THR A 114 -4.42 9.11 26.23
C THR A 114 -3.40 7.98 26.25
N GLU A 115 -3.67 6.85 26.92
CA GLU A 115 -2.84 5.63 26.84
C GLU A 115 -3.03 4.85 25.53
N MET A 116 -4.10 5.13 24.78
CA MET A 116 -4.47 4.46 23.52
C MET A 116 -4.02 5.24 22.28
N VAL A 117 -2.78 5.71 22.27
CA VAL A 117 -2.13 6.36 21.11
C VAL A 117 -1.35 5.31 20.32
N ILE A 118 -1.44 5.33 18.99
CA ILE A 118 -0.50 4.61 18.11
C ILE A 118 0.79 5.42 18.04
N ASP A 119 1.93 4.81 18.36
CA ASP A 119 3.23 5.38 18.01
C ASP A 119 3.40 5.40 16.49
N ILE A 120 3.11 6.55 15.89
CA ILE A 120 3.23 6.77 14.45
C ILE A 120 4.69 6.74 13.98
N THR A 121 5.68 6.91 14.87
CA THR A 121 7.10 6.90 14.49
C THR A 121 7.58 5.48 14.13
N SER A 122 7.09 4.46 14.84
CA SER A 122 7.34 3.04 14.52
C SER A 122 6.94 2.64 13.09
N VAL A 123 5.93 3.34 12.52
CA VAL A 123 5.38 3.08 11.18
C VAL A 123 5.64 4.20 10.17
N GLU A 124 6.31 5.29 10.55
CA GLU A 124 6.48 6.49 9.71
C GLU A 124 7.04 6.13 8.31
N PRO A 125 8.07 5.27 8.15
CA PRO A 125 8.59 4.96 6.82
C PRO A 125 7.66 4.10 5.94
N ALA A 126 6.55 3.54 6.46
CA ALA A 126 5.46 3.02 5.64
C ALA A 126 4.31 4.01 5.43
N LEU A 127 4.24 5.06 6.24
CA LEU A 127 3.11 5.98 6.36
C LEU A 127 3.50 7.45 6.14
N ASN A 128 4.60 7.72 5.42
CA ASN A 128 5.02 9.07 5.06
C ASN A 128 4.61 9.45 3.62
N VAL A 129 4.99 10.66 3.21
CA VAL A 129 4.65 11.24 1.91
C VAL A 129 5.28 10.43 0.76
N GLU A 130 6.53 10.01 0.93
CA GLU A 130 7.33 9.23 -0.02
C GLU A 130 6.76 7.82 -0.23
N ALA A 131 6.41 7.11 0.86
CA ALA A 131 5.75 5.81 0.80
C ALA A 131 4.37 5.89 0.14
N THR A 132 3.61 6.95 0.43
CA THR A 132 2.31 7.23 -0.22
C THR A 132 2.49 7.50 -1.72
N GLU A 133 3.51 8.27 -2.11
CA GLU A 133 3.83 8.55 -3.51
C GLU A 133 4.30 7.32 -4.27
N LEU A 134 5.07 6.43 -3.64
CA LEU A 134 5.47 5.15 -4.23
C LEU A 134 4.23 4.28 -4.52
N VAL A 135 3.35 4.08 -3.53
CA VAL A 135 2.09 3.33 -3.69
C VAL A 135 1.22 3.95 -4.80
N ALA A 136 1.03 5.27 -4.81
CA ALA A 136 0.25 5.95 -5.82
C ALA A 136 0.91 5.95 -7.22
N ARG A 137 2.25 5.98 -7.31
CA ARG A 137 3.00 5.79 -8.57
C ARG A 137 2.69 4.41 -9.15
N GLN A 138 2.89 3.35 -8.39
CA GLN A 138 2.68 1.98 -8.87
C GLN A 138 1.20 1.70 -9.18
N LEU A 139 0.26 2.32 -8.48
CA LEU A 139 -1.17 2.24 -8.84
C LEU A 139 -1.45 2.83 -10.22
N ARG A 140 -0.83 3.97 -10.57
CA ARG A 140 -1.00 4.65 -11.87
C ARG A 140 -0.28 3.97 -13.03
N VAL A 141 0.72 3.13 -12.73
CA VAL A 141 1.37 2.24 -13.71
C VAL A 141 0.46 1.04 -13.94
N HIS A 142 0.24 0.22 -12.90
CA HIS A 142 -0.41 -1.07 -13.05
C HIS A 142 -1.92 -1.00 -13.27
N SER A 143 -2.61 0.09 -12.95
CA SER A 143 -4.04 0.23 -13.26
C SER A 143 -4.29 0.02 -14.75
N LYS A 144 -3.54 0.69 -15.61
CA LYS A 144 -3.65 0.58 -17.09
C LYS A 144 -3.35 -0.84 -17.58
N GLU A 145 -2.51 -1.58 -16.86
CA GLU A 145 -2.11 -2.97 -17.13
C GLU A 145 -3.08 -4.00 -16.52
N ALA A 146 -4.06 -3.59 -15.70
CA ALA A 146 -4.94 -4.47 -14.93
C ALA A 146 -5.83 -5.38 -15.80
N LYS A 147 -5.94 -5.09 -17.11
CA LYS A 147 -6.77 -5.83 -18.09
C LYS A 147 -6.47 -7.33 -18.17
N SER A 148 -5.32 -7.82 -17.66
CA SER A 148 -5.09 -9.26 -17.51
C SER A 148 -4.23 -9.64 -16.30
N LEU A 149 -4.52 -10.83 -15.77
CA LEU A 149 -3.73 -11.52 -14.73
C LEU A 149 -2.22 -11.52 -15.03
N LYS A 150 -1.81 -11.79 -16.29
CA LYS A 150 -0.40 -11.91 -16.69
C LYS A 150 0.35 -10.58 -16.83
N LYS A 151 -0.33 -9.47 -17.15
CA LYS A 151 0.35 -8.18 -17.43
C LYS A 151 0.31 -7.19 -16.27
N GLY A 152 -0.71 -7.23 -15.40
CA GLY A 152 -0.79 -6.31 -14.26
C GLY A 152 -1.67 -6.75 -13.09
N GLY A 153 -2.54 -7.75 -13.24
CA GLY A 153 -3.49 -8.15 -12.20
C GLY A 153 -2.85 -8.44 -10.83
N ALA A 154 -1.83 -9.32 -10.79
CA ALA A 154 -1.15 -9.67 -9.54
C ALA A 154 -0.41 -8.49 -8.88
N ARG A 155 0.17 -7.57 -9.68
CA ARG A 155 0.86 -6.37 -9.18
C ARG A 155 -0.13 -5.40 -8.53
N ASN A 156 -1.29 -5.18 -9.17
CA ASN A 156 -2.37 -4.36 -8.59
C ASN A 156 -2.84 -4.91 -7.23
N VAL A 157 -2.94 -6.23 -7.04
CA VAL A 157 -3.31 -6.82 -5.74
C VAL A 157 -2.34 -6.43 -4.63
N VAL A 158 -1.03 -6.39 -4.92
CA VAL A 158 0.00 -5.95 -3.95
C VAL A 158 -0.09 -4.45 -3.67
N VAL A 159 -0.19 -3.61 -4.71
CA VAL A 159 -0.32 -2.15 -4.58
C VAL A 159 -1.58 -1.77 -3.80
N LEU A 160 -2.73 -2.36 -4.15
CA LEU A 160 -4.01 -2.09 -3.50
C LEU A 160 -4.02 -2.56 -2.04
N ARG A 161 -3.29 -3.62 -1.69
CA ARG A 161 -3.12 -4.04 -0.28
C ARG A 161 -2.28 -3.01 0.50
N ALA A 162 -1.16 -2.54 -0.05
CA ALA A 162 -0.35 -1.50 0.58
C ALA A 162 -1.14 -0.19 0.79
N LEU A 163 -1.89 0.23 -0.23
CA LEU A 163 -2.79 1.38 -0.15
C LEU A 163 -3.89 1.19 0.90
N LEU A 164 -4.51 0.02 0.95
CA LEU A 164 -5.59 -0.28 1.89
C LEU A 164 -5.12 -0.15 3.34
N GLU A 165 -3.93 -0.66 3.68
CA GLU A 165 -3.40 -0.56 5.03
C GLU A 165 -2.86 0.84 5.37
N GLN A 166 -2.33 1.59 4.39
CA GLN A 166 -2.05 3.02 4.57
C GLN A 166 -3.34 3.79 4.92
N ILE A 167 -4.43 3.59 4.17
CA ILE A 167 -5.73 4.25 4.44
C ILE A 167 -6.30 3.80 5.78
N ARG A 168 -6.22 2.49 6.13
CA ARG A 168 -6.69 1.96 7.42
C ARG A 168 -5.91 2.53 8.59
N MET A 169 -4.58 2.63 8.50
CA MET A 169 -3.74 3.23 9.55
C MET A 169 -4.03 4.72 9.70
N ILE A 170 -4.08 5.49 8.60
CA ILE A 170 -4.51 6.90 8.60
C ILE A 170 -5.87 7.06 9.30
N ARG A 171 -6.85 6.21 8.98
CA ARG A 171 -8.19 6.22 9.61
C ARG A 171 -8.16 5.91 11.11
N THR A 172 -7.18 5.16 11.60
CA THR A 172 -6.99 4.91 13.04
C THR A 172 -6.25 6.07 13.70
N CYS A 173 -5.19 6.62 13.10
CA CYS A 173 -4.50 7.82 13.58
C CYS A 173 -5.44 9.05 13.66
N LEU A 174 -6.39 9.21 12.74
CA LEU A 174 -7.45 10.23 12.80
C LEU A 174 -8.37 10.13 14.04
N ARG A 175 -8.41 8.96 14.69
CA ARG A 175 -9.16 8.70 15.94
C ARG A 175 -8.30 8.87 17.19
N SER A 176 -7.00 9.13 17.05
CA SER A 176 -6.11 9.39 18.18
C SER A 176 -6.61 10.59 18.99
N PRO A 177 -6.54 10.55 20.34
CA PRO A 177 -6.77 11.72 21.18
C PRO A 177 -5.63 12.75 21.03
N ASP A 178 -4.43 12.29 20.64
CA ASP A 178 -3.35 13.19 20.28
C ASP A 178 -3.68 13.98 19.01
N LYS A 179 -3.49 15.29 19.10
CA LYS A 179 -3.75 16.24 18.03
C LYS A 179 -2.66 16.22 16.97
N GLU A 180 -1.42 15.90 17.31
CA GLU A 180 -0.30 15.91 16.37
C GLU A 180 -0.37 14.69 15.44
N THR A 181 -0.47 13.48 15.98
CA THR A 181 -0.74 12.22 15.26
C THR A 181 -1.95 12.34 14.34
N ALA A 182 -3.05 12.92 14.84
CA ALA A 182 -4.25 13.08 14.04
C ALA A 182 -4.09 14.16 12.95
N HIS A 183 -3.34 15.24 13.19
CA HIS A 183 -3.03 16.25 12.16
C HIS A 183 -2.10 15.71 11.07
N VAL A 184 -1.10 14.90 11.44
CA VAL A 184 -0.26 14.16 10.48
C VAL A 184 -1.13 13.25 9.61
N ALA A 185 -2.09 12.53 10.20
CA ALA A 185 -3.06 11.72 9.44
C ALA A 185 -3.97 12.55 8.52
N GLU A 186 -4.39 13.76 8.93
CA GLU A 186 -5.12 14.72 8.07
C GLU A 186 -4.27 15.17 6.85
N MET A 187 -2.96 15.40 7.04
CA MET A 187 -2.03 15.72 5.95
C MET A 187 -1.81 14.53 5.01
N LEU A 188 -1.61 13.33 5.55
CA LEU A 188 -1.38 12.11 4.76
C LEU A 188 -2.61 11.72 3.94
N LEU A 189 -3.81 11.81 4.51
CA LEU A 189 -5.06 11.64 3.78
C LEU A 189 -5.16 12.64 2.61
N SER A 190 -4.78 13.90 2.86
CA SER A 190 -4.75 14.93 1.82
C SER A 190 -3.78 14.56 0.67
N ASN A 191 -2.61 13.97 0.98
CA ASN A 191 -1.67 13.50 -0.03
C ASN A 191 -2.23 12.36 -0.90
N VAL A 192 -2.86 11.34 -0.27
CA VAL A 192 -3.56 10.24 -0.97
C VAL A 192 -4.60 10.80 -1.96
N LEU A 193 -5.35 11.82 -1.55
CA LEU A 193 -6.39 12.44 -2.37
C LEU A 193 -5.83 13.26 -3.54
N TYR A 194 -4.66 13.90 -3.40
CA TYR A 194 -4.04 14.69 -4.47
C TYR A 194 -3.27 13.86 -5.50
N GLU A 195 -2.81 12.66 -5.17
CA GLU A 195 -2.04 11.79 -6.09
C GLU A 195 -2.92 10.99 -7.07
N ASP A 196 -4.15 11.44 -7.37
CA ASP A 196 -5.10 10.87 -8.35
C ASP A 196 -5.64 9.46 -7.99
N VAL A 197 -5.37 8.99 -6.77
CA VAL A 197 -5.72 7.64 -6.29
C VAL A 197 -7.22 7.33 -6.45
N GLN A 198 -8.10 8.30 -6.15
CA GLN A 198 -9.55 8.14 -6.34
C GLN A 198 -9.93 7.81 -7.78
N THR A 199 -9.36 8.52 -8.76
CA THR A 199 -9.61 8.30 -10.19
C THR A 199 -9.17 6.90 -10.61
N GLN A 200 -8.01 6.44 -10.13
CA GLN A 200 -7.50 5.10 -10.43
C GLN A 200 -8.37 4.00 -9.83
N LEU A 201 -8.82 4.16 -8.58
CA LEU A 201 -9.73 3.21 -7.92
C LEU A 201 -11.09 3.14 -8.62
N VAL A 202 -11.69 4.28 -8.98
CA VAL A 202 -12.95 4.34 -9.73
C VAL A 202 -12.80 3.72 -11.12
N TRP A 203 -11.67 3.97 -11.81
CA TRP A 203 -11.38 3.35 -13.10
C TRP A 203 -11.22 1.84 -12.99
N LEU A 204 -10.52 1.33 -11.96
CA LEU A 204 -10.38 -0.10 -11.70
C LEU A 204 -11.74 -0.78 -11.49
N CYS A 205 -12.62 -0.17 -10.68
CA CYS A 205 -13.97 -0.68 -10.44
C CYS A 205 -14.89 -0.63 -11.67
N LYS A 206 -14.79 0.41 -12.52
CA LYS A 206 -15.71 0.61 -13.66
C LYS A 206 -15.23 -0.01 -14.98
N THR A 207 -13.92 -0.06 -15.23
CA THR A 207 -13.37 -0.26 -16.58
C THR A 207 -12.10 -1.11 -16.62
N GLY A 208 -11.33 -1.15 -15.53
CA GLY A 208 -10.17 -2.03 -15.40
C GLY A 208 -10.53 -3.50 -15.18
N PHE A 209 -11.66 -3.78 -14.55
CA PHE A 209 -12.11 -5.13 -14.24
C PHE A 209 -12.96 -5.75 -15.37
N LYS A 210 -12.48 -6.85 -15.95
CA LYS A 210 -13.27 -7.79 -16.76
C LYS A 210 -13.28 -9.15 -16.06
N SER A 211 -14.46 -9.64 -15.68
CA SER A 211 -14.65 -10.85 -14.84
C SER A 211 -14.02 -12.12 -15.40
N THR A 212 -13.82 -12.20 -16.72
CA THR A 212 -13.24 -13.35 -17.42
C THR A 212 -11.70 -13.40 -17.42
N VAL A 213 -11.00 -12.29 -17.14
CA VAL A 213 -9.53 -12.17 -17.33
C VAL A 213 -8.79 -11.41 -16.23
N ALA A 214 -9.49 -10.67 -15.37
CA ALA A 214 -8.92 -9.93 -14.25
C ALA A 214 -8.96 -10.75 -12.94
N ASP A 215 -8.01 -10.50 -12.04
CA ASP A 215 -7.99 -11.10 -10.72
C ASP A 215 -9.14 -10.50 -9.86
N PRO A 216 -10.08 -11.31 -9.31
CA PRO A 216 -11.22 -10.79 -8.54
C PRO A 216 -10.80 -9.99 -7.30
N ARG A 217 -9.59 -10.22 -6.78
CA ARG A 217 -9.04 -9.47 -5.64
C ARG A 217 -8.80 -8.00 -5.98
N VAL A 218 -8.56 -7.65 -7.26
CA VAL A 218 -8.39 -6.26 -7.71
C VAL A 218 -9.67 -5.46 -7.49
N LEU A 219 -10.83 -6.00 -7.87
CA LEU A 219 -12.12 -5.35 -7.63
C LEU A 219 -12.41 -5.24 -6.12
N THR A 220 -12.28 -6.34 -5.39
CA THR A 220 -12.54 -6.39 -3.94
C THR A 220 -11.67 -5.39 -3.16
N LEU A 221 -10.36 -5.33 -3.44
CA LEU A 221 -9.46 -4.39 -2.78
C LEU A 221 -9.71 -2.94 -3.21
N SER A 222 -10.09 -2.69 -4.47
CA SER A 222 -10.43 -1.34 -4.93
C SER A 222 -11.68 -0.79 -4.23
N VAL A 223 -12.72 -1.62 -4.08
CA VAL A 223 -13.93 -1.28 -3.32
C VAL A 223 -13.62 -1.08 -1.83
N GLN A 224 -12.76 -1.91 -1.23
CA GLN A 224 -12.32 -1.72 0.16
C GLN A 224 -11.52 -0.42 0.35
N CYS A 225 -10.62 -0.07 -0.58
CA CYS A 225 -9.88 1.20 -0.56
C CYS A 225 -10.84 2.40 -0.62
N LEU A 226 -11.83 2.38 -1.53
CA LEU A 226 -12.84 3.44 -1.62
C LEU A 226 -13.69 3.55 -0.34
N SER A 227 -14.12 2.42 0.22
CA SER A 227 -14.90 2.38 1.46
C SER A 227 -14.13 2.97 2.65
N GLU A 228 -12.85 2.60 2.81
CA GLU A 228 -12.02 3.11 3.90
C GLU A 228 -11.58 4.57 3.70
N LEU A 229 -11.38 5.00 2.45
CA LEU A 229 -11.08 6.39 2.12
C LEU A 229 -12.27 7.31 2.46
N LEU A 230 -13.50 6.88 2.13
CA LEU A 230 -14.72 7.60 2.50
C LEU A 230 -14.88 7.71 4.02
N LYS A 231 -14.66 6.61 4.77
CA LYS A 231 -14.67 6.61 6.25
C LYS A 231 -13.61 7.52 6.85
N ALA A 232 -12.42 7.63 6.23
CA ALA A 232 -11.37 8.55 6.66
C ALA A 232 -11.77 10.02 6.41
N MET A 233 -12.29 10.33 5.21
CA MET A 233 -12.80 11.66 4.87
C MET A 233 -13.95 12.10 5.79
N GLU A 234 -14.88 11.20 6.10
CA GLU A 234 -15.97 11.43 7.06
C GLU A 234 -15.44 11.80 8.45
N LYS A 235 -14.37 11.13 8.92
CA LYS A 235 -13.75 11.45 10.22
C LYS A 235 -13.07 12.82 10.22
N VAL A 236 -12.42 13.24 9.13
CA VAL A 236 -11.91 14.62 9.00
C VAL A 236 -13.06 15.63 9.01
N VAL A 237 -14.15 15.37 8.29
CA VAL A 237 -15.36 16.23 8.28
C VAL A 237 -15.96 16.38 9.69
N GLN A 238 -16.05 15.29 10.45
CA GLN A 238 -16.55 15.29 11.83
C GLN A 238 -15.66 16.09 12.78
N ARG A 239 -14.32 15.94 12.67
CA ARG A 239 -13.35 16.71 13.49
C ARG A 239 -13.36 18.21 13.20
N THR A 240 -13.71 18.60 11.98
CA THR A 240 -13.51 19.97 11.45
C THR A 240 -14.80 20.76 11.23
N GLY A 241 -15.97 20.14 11.44
CA GLY A 241 -17.28 20.78 11.34
C GLY A 241 -17.56 21.38 9.97
N ASN A 242 -17.33 20.61 8.89
CA ASN A 242 -17.45 21.04 7.48
C ASN A 242 -16.53 22.22 7.06
N LYS A 243 -15.61 22.70 7.91
CA LYS A 243 -14.71 23.81 7.58
C LYS A 243 -13.40 23.38 6.90
N TYR A 244 -13.17 22.06 6.75
CA TYR A 244 -11.93 21.56 6.15
C TYR A 244 -11.81 21.98 4.69
N LYS A 245 -10.77 22.76 4.42
CA LYS A 245 -10.27 22.98 3.06
C LYS A 245 -9.07 22.07 2.91
N PHE A 246 -9.20 21.01 2.10
CA PHE A 246 -8.03 20.25 1.68
C PHE A 246 -6.99 21.23 1.15
N ALA A 247 -5.81 21.21 1.76
CA ALA A 247 -4.76 22.17 1.46
C ALA A 247 -4.22 21.85 0.06
N ALA A 248 -4.76 22.53 -0.96
CA ALA A 248 -4.42 22.35 -2.35
C ALA A 248 -2.96 22.75 -2.60
N GLY A 249 -2.07 21.83 -2.27
CA GLY A 249 -0.64 21.93 -2.52
C GLY A 249 -0.47 22.20 -4.00
N LYS A 250 -0.08 23.44 -4.33
CA LYS A 250 0.26 23.87 -5.69
C LYS A 250 1.59 23.24 -6.08
N ARG A 251 1.62 21.90 -6.11
CA ARG A 251 2.76 21.05 -6.41
C ARG A 251 3.04 21.21 -7.90
N ARG A 252 3.77 22.29 -8.20
CA ARG A 252 4.13 22.78 -9.53
C ARG A 252 4.88 21.68 -10.27
N ARG A 253 4.12 20.80 -10.97
CA ARG A 253 4.62 19.61 -11.66
C ARG A 253 5.93 19.95 -12.34
N ARG A 254 7.05 19.42 -11.82
CA ARG A 254 8.38 19.53 -12.42
C ARG A 254 8.39 18.74 -13.72
N ARG A 255 7.81 19.32 -14.78
CA ARG A 255 8.05 18.90 -16.16
C ARG A 255 9.56 18.98 -16.37
N LYS A 256 10.27 17.83 -16.28
CA LYS A 256 11.66 17.70 -16.75
C LYS A 256 11.69 18.35 -18.13
N GLY A 257 12.51 19.39 -18.30
CA GLY A 257 12.46 20.25 -19.48
C GLY A 257 12.92 19.48 -20.70
N GLY A 258 11.99 18.88 -21.45
CA GLY A 258 12.27 18.17 -22.69
C GLY A 258 13.04 19.09 -23.63
N LYS A 259 14.34 18.82 -23.77
CA LYS A 259 15.33 19.68 -24.43
C LYS A 259 15.08 19.64 -25.94
N LYS A 260 14.04 20.34 -26.41
CA LYS A 260 13.64 20.41 -27.82
C LYS A 260 14.84 20.78 -28.67
N GLY A 261 15.38 19.81 -29.39
CA GLY A 261 16.50 20.01 -30.28
C GLY A 261 16.13 21.01 -31.37
N LYS A 262 16.68 22.24 -31.28
CA LYS A 262 16.69 23.16 -32.42
C LYS A 262 17.58 22.54 -33.48
N ARG A 263 17.00 21.77 -34.42
CA ARG A 263 17.64 21.43 -35.70
C ARG A 263 17.99 22.75 -36.39
N GLY A 264 19.25 23.16 -36.29
CA GLY A 264 19.74 24.36 -36.93
C GLY A 264 19.72 24.21 -38.44
N LYS A 265 19.15 25.18 -39.16
CA LYS A 265 19.36 25.29 -40.61
C LYS A 265 20.81 25.72 -40.83
N SER A 266 21.66 24.81 -41.27
CA SER A 266 23.02 25.15 -41.69
C SER A 266 22.97 26.06 -42.92
N LYS A 267 23.57 27.25 -42.82
CA LYS A 267 24.04 28.03 -43.98
C LYS A 267 25.55 27.86 -44.06
N LYS A 268 26.05 27.58 -45.26
CA LYS A 268 27.48 27.37 -45.56
C LYS A 268 28.11 28.66 -46.09
N SER A 269 29.45 28.70 -46.12
CA SER A 269 30.35 29.76 -46.65
C SER A 269 30.34 31.13 -45.91
N ALA A 270 31.47 31.83 -45.77
CA ALA A 270 32.89 31.45 -45.92
C ALA A 270 33.81 32.52 -45.29
N GLY A 271 35.09 32.18 -45.09
CA GLY A 271 36.17 33.09 -44.65
C GLY A 271 36.55 32.94 -43.17
N VAL A 272 37.81 32.95 -42.70
CA VAL A 272 39.19 32.54 -43.13
C VAL A 272 40.18 33.28 -42.18
N ALA A 273 41.42 32.76 -42.03
CA ALA A 273 42.44 33.08 -41.01
C ALA A 273 42.14 32.38 -39.64
N ALA A 274 42.98 31.46 -39.14
CA ALA A 274 44.42 31.54 -38.77
C ALA A 274 44.61 32.31 -37.44
N VAL A 275 45.41 31.85 -36.47
CA VAL A 275 46.76 31.22 -36.55
C VAL A 275 46.93 30.00 -35.59
N GLU A 276 48.07 29.30 -35.76
CA GLU A 276 48.72 28.22 -34.96
C GLU A 276 48.71 28.41 -33.41
N GLU A 277 49.11 27.48 -32.52
CA GLU A 277 49.96 26.25 -32.51
C GLU A 277 49.23 25.10 -31.75
N GLU A 278 49.34 23.79 -32.03
CA GLU A 278 50.46 22.82 -31.91
C GLU A 278 50.97 22.55 -30.47
N GLU A 279 51.08 21.31 -29.96
CA GLU A 279 50.61 19.98 -30.45
C GLU A 279 49.73 19.24 -29.39
N GLU A 280 49.96 18.04 -28.79
CA GLU A 280 51.00 16.99 -28.83
C GLU A 280 50.39 15.59 -28.53
N GLN A 281 51.22 14.56 -28.30
CA GLN A 281 50.88 13.11 -28.27
C GLN A 281 50.76 12.59 -26.81
N GLN A 282 50.52 11.31 -26.47
CA GLN A 282 50.50 10.00 -27.17
C GLN A 282 49.22 9.23 -26.76
N HIS A 283 48.47 8.56 -27.64
CA HIS A 283 48.79 7.41 -28.52
C HIS A 283 49.02 6.08 -27.77
N MET A 284 48.08 5.14 -27.90
CA MET A 284 48.32 3.70 -28.08
C MET A 284 47.04 3.04 -28.61
N GLU A 285 47.19 2.04 -29.47
CA GLU A 285 46.12 1.43 -30.27
C GLU A 285 45.63 0.10 -29.67
N GLY A 286 44.53 -0.43 -30.22
CA GLY A 286 43.97 -1.72 -29.84
C GLY A 286 42.86 -2.17 -30.79
N GLU A 287 43.24 -2.75 -31.93
CA GLU A 287 42.29 -3.29 -32.92
C GLU A 287 41.52 -4.51 -32.38
N GLY A 288 40.21 -4.58 -32.68
CA GLY A 288 39.34 -5.71 -32.35
C GLY A 288 38.27 -5.90 -33.44
N ARG A 289 38.35 -7.01 -34.17
CA ARG A 289 37.66 -7.25 -35.46
C ARG A 289 36.52 -8.27 -35.31
N VAL A 290 35.61 -8.31 -36.31
CA VAL A 290 34.54 -9.32 -36.55
C VAL A 290 33.44 -9.40 -35.46
N SER A 291 32.17 -9.78 -35.72
CA SER A 291 31.50 -10.30 -36.93
C SER A 291 30.07 -9.79 -37.08
N ASP A 292 29.50 -9.97 -38.27
CA ASP A 292 28.08 -9.77 -38.58
C ASP A 292 27.16 -10.85 -37.97
N SER A 293 25.92 -10.46 -37.64
CA SER A 293 24.75 -11.33 -37.80
C SER A 293 23.48 -10.48 -37.86
N GLU A 294 22.87 -10.38 -39.04
CA GLU A 294 21.51 -9.87 -39.19
C GLU A 294 20.54 -10.88 -38.56
N VAL A 295 19.57 -10.41 -37.77
CA VAL A 295 18.44 -11.23 -37.32
C VAL A 295 17.16 -10.55 -37.76
N ASP A 296 16.58 -11.13 -38.80
CA ASP A 296 15.26 -10.82 -39.31
C ASP A 296 14.19 -11.08 -38.23
N THR A 297 13.31 -10.10 -38.01
CA THR A 297 12.14 -10.24 -37.14
C THR A 297 10.92 -9.79 -37.94
N GLY A 298 10.37 -10.71 -38.71
CA GLY A 298 9.21 -10.45 -39.57
C GLY A 298 7.99 -9.95 -38.77
N ASP A 299 7.23 -9.06 -39.41
CA ASP A 299 5.92 -8.62 -38.93
C ASP A 299 4.88 -9.74 -39.11
N ASP A 300 4.06 -9.99 -38.08
CA ASP A 300 2.80 -10.75 -38.19
C ASP A 300 1.64 -9.86 -37.73
N ASP A 301 0.87 -9.33 -38.69
CA ASP A 301 -0.31 -8.47 -38.49
C ASP A 301 -1.54 -9.32 -38.09
N ASP A 302 -1.61 -9.76 -36.82
CA ASP A 302 -2.83 -10.36 -36.26
C ASP A 302 -3.95 -9.29 -36.11
N LYS A 303 -4.90 -9.31 -37.05
CA LYS A 303 -6.00 -8.34 -37.12
C LYS A 303 -7.11 -8.66 -36.12
N GLU A 304 -7.57 -7.64 -35.40
CA GLU A 304 -8.77 -7.72 -34.57
C GLU A 304 -10.03 -7.73 -35.46
N GLU A 305 -10.78 -8.83 -35.50
CA GLU A 305 -12.19 -8.83 -35.91
C GLU A 305 -13.08 -8.64 -34.67
N GLU A 306 -13.69 -7.46 -34.56
CA GLU A 306 -14.67 -7.15 -33.50
C GLU A 306 -16.07 -7.67 -33.88
N ASP A 307 -16.40 -8.89 -33.46
CA ASP A 307 -17.78 -9.40 -33.57
C ASP A 307 -18.71 -8.69 -32.56
N ASN A 308 -19.48 -7.73 -33.08
CA ASN A 308 -20.31 -6.80 -32.33
C ASN A 308 -21.76 -7.29 -32.20
N ALA A 309 -22.13 -7.81 -31.02
CA ALA A 309 -23.51 -8.21 -30.71
C ALA A 309 -23.85 -8.03 -29.22
N GLY A 310 -25.12 -7.71 -28.94
CA GLY A 310 -25.69 -7.73 -27.58
C GLY A 310 -25.85 -6.36 -26.88
N VAL A 311 -26.65 -5.47 -27.47
CA VAL A 311 -27.32 -4.42 -26.68
C VAL A 311 -28.66 -4.98 -26.21
N GLU A 312 -28.85 -5.14 -24.90
CA GLU A 312 -30.15 -5.40 -24.28
C GLU A 312 -30.35 -4.48 -23.07
N ASP A 313 -31.56 -3.92 -22.95
CA ASP A 313 -31.91 -2.91 -21.95
C ASP A 313 -32.14 -3.50 -20.56
N TYR A 314 -31.72 -2.75 -19.53
CA TYR A 314 -32.16 -2.96 -18.14
C TYR A 314 -32.57 -1.62 -17.51
N ASP A 315 -33.61 -1.01 -18.07
CA ASP A 315 -34.45 -0.04 -17.37
C ASP A 315 -35.59 -0.78 -16.63
N ASN A 316 -36.04 -0.20 -15.51
CA ASN A 316 -36.78 -0.85 -14.41
C ASN A 316 -35.89 -1.77 -13.55
N ILE A 317 -36.04 -1.85 -12.22
CA ILE A 317 -37.22 -1.53 -11.39
C ILE A 317 -36.88 -0.47 -10.31
N ARG A 318 -37.84 0.41 -10.00
CA ARG A 318 -37.76 1.38 -8.89
C ARG A 318 -39.09 1.44 -8.11
N ALA A 319 -38.96 1.49 -6.77
CA ALA A 319 -39.96 1.90 -5.77
C ALA A 319 -41.24 1.05 -5.57
N ALA A 320 -41.21 0.25 -4.50
CA ALA A 320 -42.27 0.04 -3.50
C ALA A 320 -41.57 -0.63 -2.30
N ASP A 321 -41.34 -0.05 -1.13
CA ASP A 321 -41.89 1.10 -0.38
C ASP A 321 -43.17 0.82 0.45
N THR A 322 -43.10 1.20 1.72
CA THR A 322 -44.12 1.22 2.81
C THR A 322 -44.79 -0.05 3.35
N SER A 323 -44.92 -0.04 4.69
CA SER A 323 -45.94 -0.66 5.57
C SER A 323 -46.00 -2.19 5.77
N ALA A 324 -45.65 -2.62 6.99
CA ALA A 324 -46.54 -3.37 7.87
C ALA A 324 -46.05 -3.27 9.34
N GLU A 325 -46.80 -2.61 10.22
CA GLU A 325 -46.66 -2.72 11.67
C GLU A 325 -47.72 -3.70 12.20
N ALA A 326 -47.31 -4.80 12.84
CA ALA A 326 -48.13 -5.68 13.69
C ALA A 326 -47.22 -6.62 14.50
#